data_AF-A0A3B8XLE0-F1
#
_entry.id   AF-A0A3B8XLE0-F1
#
_cell.length_a   1.000
_cell.length_b   1.000
_cell.length_c   1.000
_cell.angle_alpha   90.00
_cell.angle_beta   90.00
_cell.angle_gamma   90.00
#
_symmetry.space_group_name_H-M   'P 1'
#
loop_
_entity.id
_entity.type
_entity.pdbx_description
1 polymer ?
#
loop_
_entity_poly.entity_id
_entity_poly.type
_entity_poly.pdbx_seq_one_letter_code
_entity_poly.pdbx_strand_id
1 'polypeptide(L)'
;LMQIMPATASHITRDRSLAGGNRDRLLDPTFNVTLGQEYLSELMGAGGGADNLFMLTTAYNGGPGNLTRWMSSIDFRGDPFLFIESIPAAETRGYIERVVT
;
A
#
# COMPACT_ATOMS: atom_id res chain seq x y z
N LEU A 1 9.59 11.29 -1.97
CA LEU A 1 8.14 11.46 -1.73
C LEU A 1 7.47 10.08 -1.67
N MET A 2 6.18 9.98 -1.31
CA MET A 2 5.50 8.75 -0.86
C MET A 2 5.29 7.66 -1.93
N GLN A 3 5.93 7.77 -3.11
CA GLN A 3 5.91 6.78 -4.19
C GLN A 3 4.50 6.35 -4.65
N ILE A 4 3.55 7.28 -4.64
CA ILE A 4 2.19 7.02 -5.11
C ILE A 4 2.18 6.68 -6.60
N MET A 5 1.58 5.54 -6.94
CA MET A 5 1.45 5.10 -8.32
C MET A 5 0.40 5.93 -9.08
N PRO A 6 0.60 6.23 -10.38
CA PRO A 6 -0.36 6.98 -11.20
C PRO A 6 -1.79 6.41 -11.17
N ALA A 7 -1.92 5.08 -11.18
CA ALA A 7 -3.22 4.41 -11.06
C ALA A 7 -3.86 4.64 -9.69
N THR A 8 -3.08 4.56 -8.60
CA THR A 8 -3.55 4.85 -7.24
C THR A 8 -3.98 6.30 -7.10
N ALA A 9 -3.17 7.25 -7.60
CA ALA A 9 -3.53 8.66 -7.58
C ALA A 9 -4.83 8.94 -8.33
N SER A 10 -5.00 8.30 -9.50
CA SER A 10 -6.22 8.41 -10.29
C SER A 10 -7.44 7.84 -9.56
N HIS A 11 -7.28 6.72 -8.86
CA HIS A 11 -8.34 6.12 -8.03
C HIS A 11 -8.75 7.03 -6.89
N ILE A 12 -7.79 7.52 -6.09
CA ILE A 12 -8.05 8.38 -4.92
C ILE A 12 -8.70 9.71 -5.32
N THR A 13 -8.14 10.39 -6.32
CA THR A 13 -8.67 11.69 -6.78
C THR A 13 -9.88 11.58 -7.69
N ARG A 14 -10.18 10.38 -8.22
CA ARG A 14 -11.13 10.14 -9.32
C ARG A 14 -10.78 10.89 -10.62
N ASP A 15 -9.55 11.37 -10.75
CA ASP A 15 -9.03 12.04 -11.94
C ASP A 15 -8.28 11.03 -12.83
N ARG A 16 -8.88 10.69 -13.97
CA ARG A 16 -8.27 9.75 -14.94
C ARG A 16 -7.02 10.32 -15.63
N SER A 17 -6.82 11.63 -15.63
CA SER A 17 -5.66 12.25 -16.26
C SER A 17 -4.35 11.89 -15.55
N LEU A 18 -4.41 11.60 -14.24
CA LEU A 18 -3.26 11.22 -13.42
C LEU A 18 -2.71 9.84 -13.78
N ALA A 19 -3.53 8.94 -14.32
CA ALA A 19 -3.07 7.65 -14.85
C ALA A 19 -2.43 7.78 -16.25
N GLY A 20 -2.57 8.94 -16.90
CA GLY A 20 -2.08 9.22 -18.25
C GLY A 20 -1.13 10.41 -18.29
N GLY A 21 -1.49 11.44 -19.04
CA GLY A 21 -0.61 12.56 -19.38
C GLY A 21 -0.28 13.51 -18.22
N ASN A 22 -0.96 13.44 -17.07
CA ASN A 22 -0.78 14.37 -15.95
C ASN A 22 -0.04 13.77 -14.75
N ARG A 23 0.66 12.65 -14.94
CA ARG A 23 1.41 11.97 -13.86
C ARG A 23 2.50 12.83 -13.21
N ASP A 24 3.03 13.81 -13.93
CA ASP A 24 4.11 14.68 -13.44
C ASP A 24 3.66 15.56 -12.27
N ARG A 25 2.34 15.76 -12.11
CA ARG A 25 1.76 16.40 -10.92
C ARG A 25 2.13 15.68 -9.62
N LEU A 26 2.43 14.38 -9.67
CA LEU A 26 2.90 13.60 -8.52
C LEU A 26 4.32 13.97 -8.06
N LEU A 27 5.06 14.74 -8.86
CA LEU A 27 6.37 15.27 -8.47
C LEU A 27 6.24 16.50 -7.54
N ASP A 28 5.06 17.14 -7.49
CA ASP A 28 4.79 18.20 -6.52
C ASP A 28 4.76 17.61 -5.09
N PRO A 29 5.64 18.06 -4.18
CA PRO A 29 5.73 17.52 -2.83
C PRO A 29 4.43 17.60 -2.04
N THR A 30 3.74 18.73 -2.13
CA THR A 30 2.50 18.97 -1.39
C THR A 30 1.42 18.01 -1.87
N PHE A 31 1.20 17.94 -3.18
CA PHE A 31 0.24 17.04 -3.78
C PHE A 31 0.54 15.57 -3.47
N ASN A 32 1.81 15.15 -3.56
CA ASN A 32 2.20 13.76 -3.30
C ASN A 32 1.94 13.34 -1.85
N VAL A 33 2.27 14.20 -0.88
CA VAL A 33 2.07 13.91 0.55
C VAL A 33 0.58 13.92 0.89
N THR A 34 -0.20 14.88 0.38
CA THR A 34 -1.66 14.88 0.57
C THR A 34 -2.29 13.61 0.03
N LEU A 35 -1.94 13.21 -1.20
CA LEU A 35 -2.42 11.95 -1.78
C LEU A 35 -2.01 10.72 -0.97
N GLY A 36 -0.78 10.69 -0.44
CA GLY A 36 -0.32 9.58 0.37
C GLY A 36 -1.05 9.47 1.71
N GLN A 37 -1.42 10.60 2.34
CA GLN A 37 -2.26 10.61 3.53
C GLN A 37 -3.67 10.10 3.25
N GLU A 38 -4.27 10.52 2.13
CA GLU A 38 -5.57 10.02 1.69
C GLU A 38 -5.52 8.52 1.41
N TYR A 39 -4.46 8.04 0.74
CA TYR A 39 -4.30 6.63 0.45
C TYR A 39 -4.13 5.78 1.73
N LEU A 40 -3.29 6.23 2.68
CA LEU A 40 -3.17 5.56 3.97
C LEU A 40 -4.50 5.51 4.73
N SER A 41 -5.29 6.59 4.66
CA SER A 41 -6.62 6.66 5.28
C SER A 41 -7.59 5.67 4.63
N GLU A 42 -7.55 5.50 3.31
CA GLU A 42 -8.35 4.50 2.61
C GLU A 42 -7.96 3.07 3.01
N LEU A 43 -6.66 2.79 3.13
CA LEU A 43 -6.16 1.47 3.53
C LEU A 43 -6.51 1.11 4.98
N MET A 44 -6.51 2.09 5.89
CA MET A 44 -6.98 1.89 7.27
C MET A 44 -8.52 1.83 7.36
N GLY A 45 -9.22 2.45 6.41
CA GLY A 45 -10.67 2.59 6.40
C GLY A 45 -11.42 1.48 5.65
N ALA A 46 -12.55 1.86 5.06
CA ALA A 46 -13.60 0.97 4.55
C ALA A 46 -13.20 0.06 3.35
N GLY A 47 -11.95 0.11 2.88
CA GLY A 47 -11.47 -0.65 1.71
C GLY A 47 -10.23 -1.52 1.93
N GLY A 48 -9.47 -1.32 3.02
CA GLY A 48 -8.18 -2.00 3.20
C GLY A 48 -8.09 -3.01 4.34
N GLY A 49 -8.98 -2.94 5.35
CA GLY A 49 -9.03 -3.92 6.45
C GLY A 49 -7.69 -4.09 7.19
N ALA A 50 -6.82 -3.09 7.14
CA ALA A 50 -5.52 -3.14 7.78
C ALA A 50 -5.64 -2.66 9.23
N ASP A 51 -5.77 -3.61 10.16
CA ASP A 51 -5.99 -3.32 11.59
C ASP A 51 -4.69 -2.99 12.35
N ASN A 52 -3.54 -3.16 11.71
CA ASN A 52 -2.24 -2.90 12.31
C ASN A 52 -1.21 -2.43 11.27
N LEU A 53 -0.06 -1.95 11.77
CA LEU A 53 1.00 -1.40 10.93
C LEU A 53 1.51 -2.41 9.89
N PHE A 54 1.63 -3.70 10.25
CA PHE A 54 2.12 -4.74 9.34
C PHE A 54 1.20 -4.93 8.13
N MET A 55 -0.11 -5.02 8.39
CA MET A 55 -1.12 -5.12 7.33
C MET A 55 -1.14 -3.85 6.48
N LEU A 56 -1.02 -2.67 7.11
CA LEU A 56 -1.01 -1.40 6.41
C LEU A 56 0.20 -1.28 5.48
N THR A 57 1.41 -1.60 5.96
CA THR A 57 2.63 -1.60 5.14
C THR A 57 2.59 -2.64 4.02
N THR A 58 1.97 -3.79 4.28
CA THR A 58 1.75 -4.84 3.28
C THR A 58 0.81 -4.35 2.19
N ALA A 59 -0.32 -3.73 2.55
CA ALA A 59 -1.29 -3.20 1.60
C ALA A 59 -0.73 -2.00 0.81
N TYR A 60 0.08 -1.16 1.44
CA TYR A 60 0.65 0.01 0.80
C TYR A 60 1.65 -0.36 -0.30
N ASN A 61 2.57 -1.29 -0.02
CA ASN A 61 3.58 -1.72 -0.99
C ASN A 61 3.09 -2.85 -1.89
N GLY A 62 2.49 -3.89 -1.31
CA GLY A 62 2.00 -5.07 -2.03
C GLY A 62 0.64 -4.87 -2.69
N GLY A 63 -0.14 -3.86 -2.28
CA GLY A 63 -1.50 -3.62 -2.73
C GLY A 63 -2.55 -4.34 -1.85
N PRO A 64 -3.73 -3.74 -1.61
CA PRO A 64 -4.78 -4.30 -0.74
C PRO A 64 -5.32 -5.64 -1.25
N GLY A 65 -5.43 -5.83 -2.56
CA GLY A 65 -5.85 -7.11 -3.13
C GLY A 65 -4.87 -8.26 -2.84
N ASN A 66 -3.56 -7.96 -2.82
CA ASN A 66 -2.55 -8.95 -2.44
C ASN A 66 -2.57 -9.23 -0.94
N LEU A 67 -2.74 -8.21 -0.08
CA LEU A 67 -2.94 -8.43 1.35
C LEU A 67 -4.10 -9.41 1.59
N THR A 68 -5.27 -9.16 1.01
CA THR A 68 -6.43 -10.05 1.14
C THR A 68 -6.11 -11.47 0.67
N ARG A 69 -5.47 -11.60 -0.49
CA ARG A 69 -5.09 -12.91 -1.04
C ARG A 69 -4.13 -13.64 -0.08
N TRP A 70 -3.07 -12.99 0.35
CA TRP A 70 -2.03 -13.60 1.20
C TRP A 70 -2.57 -13.96 2.58
N MET A 71 -3.37 -13.09 3.20
CA MET A 71 -4.06 -13.38 4.47
C MET A 71 -4.96 -14.62 4.38
N SER A 72 -5.56 -14.86 3.21
CA SER A 72 -6.43 -16.04 3.00
C SER A 72 -5.67 -17.31 2.61
N SER A 73 -4.47 -17.19 2.02
CA SER A 73 -3.74 -18.34 1.46
C SER A 73 -2.55 -18.81 2.29
N ILE A 74 -2.00 -17.97 3.16
CA ILE A 74 -0.83 -18.29 3.99
C ILE A 74 -1.33 -18.80 5.35
N ASP A 75 -0.95 -20.02 5.72
CA ASP A 75 -1.08 -20.48 7.12
C ASP A 75 0.11 -19.98 7.94
N PHE A 76 -0.07 -18.83 8.58
CA PHE A 76 0.93 -18.24 9.46
C PHE A 76 0.66 -18.49 10.94
N ARG A 77 -0.38 -19.27 11.29
CA ARG A 77 -0.73 -19.65 12.67
C ARG A 77 -0.83 -18.49 13.67
N GLY A 78 -1.18 -17.30 13.19
CA GLY A 78 -1.25 -16.09 14.01
C GLY A 78 0.10 -15.42 14.31
N ASP A 79 1.21 -15.91 13.76
CA ASP A 79 2.54 -15.29 13.85
C ASP A 79 2.76 -14.27 12.72
N PRO A 80 2.85 -12.96 13.02
CA PRO A 80 3.05 -11.92 12.01
C PRO A 80 4.39 -12.01 11.29
N PHE A 81 5.46 -12.50 11.94
CA PHE A 81 6.77 -12.60 11.30
C PHE A 81 6.79 -13.76 10.31
N LEU A 82 6.18 -14.89 10.66
CA LEU A 82 5.99 -16.00 9.74
C LEU A 82 5.15 -15.58 8.52
N PHE A 83 4.10 -14.77 8.73
CA PHE A 83 3.33 -14.18 7.64
C PHE A 83 4.22 -13.38 6.69
N ILE A 84 5.01 -12.44 7.23
CA ILE A 84 5.90 -11.57 6.43
C ILE A 84 6.88 -12.43 5.64
N GLU A 85 7.58 -13.38 6.26
CA GLU A 85 8.53 -14.25 5.57
C GLU A 85 7.87 -15.13 4.50
N SER A 86 6.58 -15.44 4.66
CA SER A 86 5.82 -16.25 3.71
C SER A 86 5.23 -15.45 2.54
N ILE A 87 5.23 -14.11 2.58
CA ILE A 87 4.79 -13.27 1.46
C ILE A 87 5.70 -13.56 0.25
N PRO A 88 5.20 -13.96 -0.93
CA PRO A 88 6.06 -14.33 -2.06
C PRO A 88 6.91 -13.17 -2.61
N ALA A 89 6.39 -11.94 -2.51
CA ALA A 89 7.04 -10.73 -3.00
C ALA A 89 8.20 -10.29 -2.10
N ALA A 90 9.43 -10.60 -2.50
CA ALA A 90 10.64 -10.25 -1.75
C ALA A 90 10.79 -8.74 -1.50
N GLU A 91 10.40 -7.92 -2.47
CA GLU A 91 10.36 -6.47 -2.32
C GLU A 91 9.45 -6.04 -1.17
N THR A 92 8.24 -6.62 -1.10
CA THR A 92 7.28 -6.30 -0.04
C THR A 92 7.76 -6.74 1.32
N ARG A 93 8.39 -7.91 1.45
CA ARG A 93 9.03 -8.35 2.70
C ARG A 93 10.05 -7.31 3.19
N GLY A 94 11.00 -6.95 2.32
CA GLY A 94 12.03 -5.97 2.65
C GLY A 94 11.48 -4.56 2.89
N TYR A 95 10.38 -4.18 2.24
CA TYR A 95 9.70 -2.91 2.50
C TYR A 95 9.12 -2.87 3.92
N ILE A 96 8.40 -3.91 4.33
CA ILE A 96 7.79 -4.01 5.67
C ILE A 96 8.89 -3.92 6.74
N GLU A 97 9.97 -4.67 6.59
CA GLU A 97 11.11 -4.65 7.52
C GLU A 97 11.70 -3.24 7.70
N ARG A 98 11.92 -2.51 6.60
CA ARG A 98 12.49 -1.15 6.60
C ARG A 98 11.56 -0.09 7.19
N VAL A 99 10.25 -0.30 7.19
CA VAL A 99 9.30 0.67 7.74
C VAL A 99 9.09 0.44 9.22
N VAL A 100 9.16 -0.81 9.68
CA VAL A 100 8.90 -1.20 11.07
C VAL A 100 10.15 -1.09 11.95
N THR A 101 11.35 -1.07 11.36
CA THR A 101 12.64 -0.96 12.05
C THR A 101 13.22 0.44 11.95
#